data_AF-A0AB73LZV1-F1
#
_entry.id   AF-A0AB73LZV1-F1
#
_cell.length_a   1.000
_cell.length_b   1.000
_cell.length_c   1.000
_cell.angle_alpha   90.00
_cell.angle_beta   90.00
_cell.angle_gamma   90.00
#
_symmetry.space_group_name_H-M   'P 1'
#
loop_
_entity.id
_entity.type
_entity.pdbx_description
1 polymer ?
#
loop_
_entity_poly.entity_id
_entity_poly.type
_entity_poly.pdbx_seq_one_letter_code
_entity_poly.pdbx_strand_id
1 'polypeptide(L)' 'MGRGRQKAKATRQAREMKYFSPETDYSALERELSSAKNTKSSDSSRRRYDDEDDYSAYAEKYASYEDEA' A
#
# COMPACT_ATOMS: atom_id res chain seq x y z
N MET A 1 28.35 -32.09 -12.95
CA MET A 1 26.90 -32.42 -13.00
C MET A 1 26.05 -31.79 -11.86
N GLY A 2 26.36 -30.59 -11.35
CA GLY A 2 25.63 -30.00 -10.20
C GLY A 2 24.73 -28.79 -10.49
N ARG A 3 24.88 -28.16 -11.67
CA ARG A 3 24.25 -26.86 -11.99
C ARG A 3 22.73 -26.93 -12.19
N GLY A 4 22.20 -28.05 -12.70
CA GLY A 4 20.76 -28.21 -12.93
C GLY A 4 19.93 -28.21 -11.65
N ARG A 5 20.44 -28.85 -10.58
CA ARG A 5 19.78 -28.85 -9.26
C ARG A 5 19.80 -27.47 -8.62
N GLN A 6 20.91 -26.75 -8.73
CA GLN A 6 21.02 -25.36 -8.23
C GLN A 6 20.05 -24.44 -8.97
N LYS A 7 19.99 -24.53 -10.31
CA LYS A 7 19.04 -23.75 -11.13
C LYS A 7 17.59 -24.05 -10.74
N ALA A 8 17.23 -25.32 -10.56
CA ALA A 8 15.89 -25.71 -10.13
C ALA A 8 15.53 -25.10 -8.75
N LYS A 9 16.42 -25.21 -7.76
CA LYS A 9 16.23 -24.61 -6.43
C LYS A 9 16.06 -23.08 -6.51
N ALA A 10 16.92 -22.41 -7.28
CA ALA A 10 16.84 -20.96 -7.45
C ALA A 10 15.52 -20.53 -8.11
N THR A 11 15.07 -21.23 -9.15
CA THR A 11 13.78 -20.91 -9.80
C THR A 11 12.59 -21.12 -8.87
N ARG A 12 12.63 -22.15 -8.01
CA ARG A 12 11.58 -22.39 -7.02
C ARG A 12 11.54 -21.27 -5.98
N GLN A 13 12.69 -20.93 -5.40
CA GLN A 13 12.80 -19.82 -4.44
C GLN A 13 12.35 -18.50 -5.06
N ALA A 14 12.75 -18.20 -6.30
CA ALA A 14 12.34 -16.96 -6.96
C ALA A 14 10.82 -16.89 -7.18
N ARG A 15 10.17 -18.02 -7.47
CA ARG A 15 8.70 -18.08 -7.59
C ARG A 15 8.02 -17.94 -6.24
N GLU A 16 8.56 -18.60 -5.21
CA GLU A 16 8.11 -18.40 -3.83
C GLU A 16 8.19 -16.90 -3.49
N MET A 17 9.34 -16.25 -3.66
CA MET A 17 9.50 -14.81 -3.40
C MET A 17 8.60 -13.90 -4.25
N LYS A 18 8.41 -14.22 -5.54
CA LYS A 18 7.60 -13.38 -6.45
C LYS A 18 6.10 -13.47 -6.16
N TYR A 19 5.62 -14.65 -5.78
CA TYR A 19 4.20 -14.93 -5.57
C TYR A 19 3.88 -15.17 -4.09
N PHE A 20 4.80 -14.83 -3.18
CA PHE A 20 4.57 -14.88 -1.74
C PHE A 20 3.62 -13.75 -1.37
N SER A 21 2.40 -14.12 -0.98
CA SER A 21 1.50 -13.25 -0.25
C SER A 21 1.60 -13.63 1.22
N PRO A 22 2.15 -12.78 2.10
CA PRO A 22 2.13 -13.07 3.53
C PRO A 22 0.68 -13.16 4.02
N GLU A 23 0.43 -14.09 4.92
CA GLU A 23 -0.83 -14.10 5.67
C GLU A 23 -0.86 -12.86 6.57
N THR A 24 -1.96 -12.11 6.52
CA THR A 24 -2.15 -10.93 7.35
C THR A 24 -2.94 -11.32 8.58
N ASP A 25 -2.41 -11.05 9.78
CA ASP A 25 -3.17 -11.20 11.02
C ASP A 25 -4.14 -10.03 11.19
N TYR A 26 -5.39 -10.27 10.78
CA TYR A 26 -6.45 -9.26 10.86
C TYR A 26 -6.78 -8.88 12.31
N SER A 27 -6.59 -9.79 13.28
CA SER A 27 -6.90 -9.52 14.69
C SER A 27 -5.93 -8.50 15.30
N ALA A 28 -4.65 -8.62 14.97
CA ALA A 28 -3.62 -7.66 15.35
C ALA A 28 -3.86 -6.28 14.70
N LEU A 29 -4.22 -6.28 13.41
CA LEU A 29 -4.51 -5.05 12.65
C LEU A 29 -5.71 -4.28 13.22
N GLU A 30 -6.81 -4.97 13.53
CA GLU A 30 -8.00 -4.36 14.13
C GLU A 30 -7.68 -3.68 15.48
N ARG A 31 -6.86 -4.34 16.30
CA ARG A 31 -6.43 -3.80 17.60
C ARG A 31 -5.61 -2.52 17.44
N GLU A 32 -4.69 -2.47 16.46
CA GLU A 32 -3.89 -1.28 16.17
C GLU A 32 -4.78 -0.12 15.68
N LEU A 33 -5.69 -0.39 14.73
CA LEU A 33 -6.64 0.60 14.20
C LEU A 33 -7.55 1.15 15.29
N SER A 34 -8.08 0.29 16.17
CA SER A 34 -8.92 0.70 17.30
C SER A 34 -8.14 1.58 18.28
N SER A 35 -6.89 1.21 18.59
CA SER A 35 -5.99 2.02 19.43
C SER A 35 -5.67 3.38 18.80
N ALA A 36 -5.37 3.42 17.49
CA ALA A 36 -5.08 4.64 16.75
C ALA A 36 -6.28 5.59 16.64
N LYS A 37 -7.51 5.07 16.59
CA LYS A 37 -8.75 5.88 16.62
C LYS A 37 -8.93 6.57 17.97
N ASN A 38 -8.57 5.91 19.06
CA ASN A 38 -8.69 6.49 20.40
C ASN A 38 -7.65 7.60 20.63
N THR A 39 -6.45 7.50 20.05
CA THR A 39 -5.44 8.56 20.14
C THR A 39 -5.71 9.75 19.20
N LYS A 40 -6.28 9.52 18.00
CA LYS A 40 -6.67 10.58 17.07
C LYS A 40 -7.97 11.30 17.45
N SER A 41 -8.76 10.79 18.39
CA SER A 41 -9.97 11.47 18.87
C SER A 41 -9.68 12.78 19.62
N SER A 42 -8.44 12.99 20.08
CA SER A 42 -8.01 14.26 20.71
C SER A 42 -7.62 15.36 19.70
N ASP A 43 -7.27 14.99 18.45
CA ASP A 43 -6.68 15.91 17.45
C ASP A 43 -7.36 15.86 16.06
N SER A 44 -8.48 15.16 15.89
CA SER A 44 -9.16 15.05 14.57
C SER A 44 -10.43 15.88 14.41
N SER A 45 -10.86 16.63 15.43
CA SER A 45 -12.01 17.54 15.27
C SER A 45 -11.67 18.85 14.53
N ARG A 46 -10.37 19.13 14.30
CA ARG A 46 -9.90 20.38 13.66
C ARG A 46 -9.38 20.24 12.23
N ARG A 47 -9.31 19.03 11.65
CA ARG A 47 -8.78 18.78 10.29
C ARG A 47 -9.72 17.92 9.45
N ARG A 48 -11.00 18.28 9.37
CA ARG A 48 -11.98 17.52 8.55
C ARG A 48 -12.34 18.14 7.21
N TYR A 49 -11.78 19.29 6.83
CA TYR A 49 -12.14 19.97 5.58
C TYR A 49 -10.97 20.81 5.04
N ASP A 50 -9.86 20.16 4.67
CA ASP A 50 -8.73 20.81 3.96
C ASP A 50 -8.00 19.81 3.03
N ASP A 51 -8.70 18.74 2.62
CA ASP A 51 -8.16 17.69 1.71
C ASP A 51 -8.79 17.79 0.31
N GLU A 52 -9.77 18.67 0.12
CA GLU A 52 -10.36 18.94 -1.20
C GLU A 52 -9.35 19.63 -2.13
N ASP A 53 -8.42 20.43 -1.59
CA ASP A 53 -7.40 21.14 -2.37
C ASP A 53 -6.34 20.20 -2.97
N ASP A 54 -5.93 19.14 -2.25
CA ASP A 54 -4.87 18.23 -2.73
C ASP A 54 -5.38 17.35 -3.89
N TYR A 55 -6.62 16.86 -3.82
CA TYR A 55 -7.18 16.04 -4.89
C TYR A 55 -7.50 16.84 -6.16
N SER A 56 -7.95 18.09 -6.01
CA SER A 56 -8.23 18.97 -7.15
C SER A 56 -6.99 19.26 -7.98
N ALA A 57 -5.84 19.53 -7.34
CA ALA A 57 -4.59 19.81 -8.03
C ALA A 57 -4.08 18.61 -8.86
N TYR A 58 -4.24 17.38 -8.36
CA TYR A 58 -3.90 16.17 -9.11
C TYR A 58 -4.82 15.93 -10.32
N ALA A 59 -6.11 16.22 -10.17
CA ALA A 59 -7.08 16.09 -11.26
C ALA A 59 -6.79 17.07 -12.40
N GLU A 60 -6.53 18.35 -12.08
CA GLU A 60 -6.15 19.37 -13.06
C GLU A 60 -4.86 19.01 -13.80
N LYS A 61 -3.85 18.49 -13.08
CA LYS A 61 -2.59 18.07 -13.68
C LYS A 61 -2.78 16.98 -14.73
N TYR A 62 -3.66 16.03 -14.52
CA TYR A 62 -3.93 14.98 -15.52
C TYR A 62 -4.83 15.46 -16.66
N ALA A 63 -5.79 16.34 -16.36
CA ALA A 63 -6.63 16.96 -17.38
C ALA A 63 -5.81 17.75 -18.40
N SER A 64 -4.74 18.44 -17.98
CA SER A 64 -3.87 19.18 -18.92
C SER A 64 -3.08 18.28 -19.88
N TYR A 65 -2.82 17.01 -19.52
CA TYR A 65 -2.13 16.07 -20.42
C TYR A 65 -3.09 15.43 -21.43
N GLU A 66 -4.38 15.31 -21.11
CA GLU A 66 -5.39 14.83 -22.05
C GLU A 66 -5.71 15.86 -23.14
N ASP A 67 -5.70 17.16 -22.81
CA ASP A 67 -6.00 18.23 -23.76
C ASP A 67 -4.81 18.55 -24.71
N GLU A 68 -3.61 18.00 -24.43
CA GLU A 68 -2.39 18.16 -25.26
C GLU A 68 -2.10 16.95 -26.17
N ALA A 69 -2.95 15.91 -26.16
CA ALA A 69 -2.80 14.68 -26.97
C ALA A 69 -3.75 14.65 -28.18
#